data_AF-A0A847SE63-F1
#
_entry.id   AF-A0A847SE63-F1
#
_cell.length_a   1.000
_cell.length_b   1.000
_cell.length_c   1.000
_cell.angle_alpha   90.00
_cell.angle_beta   90.00
_cell.angle_gamma   90.00
#
_symmetry.space_group_name_H-M   'P 1'
#
loop_
_entity.id
_entity.type
_entity.pdbx_description
1 polymer ?
#
loop_
_entity_poly.entity_id
_entity_poly.type
_entity_poly.pdbx_seq_one_letter_code
_entity_poly.pdbx_strand_id
1 'polypeptide(L)'
;MTRFHQAVLEGRVDALLPAWVEAWQAGNADWQQQLIAAWPLLLQQECGKTLAPAITMANPVWTLELDRIREPLMQRYRVRLHGVSRQRLTQLQLIRQDGAVLLDQQSKATPIQWTANGEFDLATPDEPLPWRAGLYRLVWKAPGGTPQQQWLILPPALPEGVLRNTGEEGWQIAPAPPLPPSCPVPELRMAIYDLGRKNWLPVWHEAHEQVLPQSFPPLTLPRGRYWRTVSWVERSQQGSIRLERQVRLSALWLP
;
A
#
# COMPACT_ATOMS: atom_id res chain seq x y z
N MET A 1 -26.15 -19.79 1.63
CA MET A 1 -25.79 -18.43 1.13
C MET A 1 -25.26 -17.63 2.31
N THR A 2 -24.05 -17.07 2.25
CA THR A 2 -23.45 -16.32 3.38
C THR A 2 -24.02 -14.90 3.47
N ARG A 3 -23.97 -14.26 4.65
CA ARG A 3 -24.29 -12.83 4.82
C ARG A 3 -23.50 -11.92 3.86
N PHE A 4 -22.25 -12.27 3.54
CA PHE A 4 -21.44 -11.53 2.56
C PHE A 4 -22.09 -11.51 1.17
N HIS A 5 -22.43 -12.69 0.64
CA HIS A 5 -23.12 -12.82 -0.65
C HIS A 5 -24.45 -12.06 -0.67
N GLN A 6 -25.20 -12.14 0.44
CA GLN A 6 -26.45 -11.40 0.57
C GLN A 6 -26.21 -9.88 0.55
N ALA A 7 -25.23 -9.37 1.32
CA ALA A 7 -24.89 -7.95 1.34
C ALA A 7 -24.39 -7.43 -0.02
N VAL A 8 -23.65 -8.25 -0.78
CA VAL A 8 -23.25 -7.93 -2.17
C VAL A 8 -24.46 -7.83 -3.08
N LEU A 9 -25.37 -8.82 -3.04
CA LEU A 9 -26.58 -8.82 -3.86
C LEU A 9 -27.55 -7.68 -3.51
N GLU A 10 -27.61 -7.30 -2.24
CA GLU A 10 -28.46 -6.23 -1.74
C GLU A 10 -27.81 -4.83 -1.82
N GLY A 11 -26.56 -4.72 -2.28
CA GLY A 11 -25.83 -3.45 -2.37
C GLY A 11 -25.55 -2.80 -1.00
N ARG A 12 -25.53 -3.57 0.08
CA ARG A 12 -25.36 -3.09 1.46
C ARG A 12 -23.90 -2.93 1.85
N VAL A 13 -23.30 -1.83 1.38
CA VAL A 13 -21.86 -1.54 1.54
C VAL A 13 -21.41 -1.52 3.01
N ASP A 14 -22.28 -0.99 3.89
CA ASP A 14 -22.11 -0.90 5.34
C ASP A 14 -21.95 -2.27 6.01
N ALA A 15 -22.58 -3.30 5.44
CA ALA A 15 -22.55 -4.66 5.97
C ALA A 15 -21.46 -5.54 5.35
N LEU A 16 -20.75 -5.07 4.30
CA LEU A 16 -19.81 -5.89 3.55
C LEU A 16 -18.58 -6.29 4.38
N LEU A 17 -17.89 -5.34 5.03
CA LEU A 17 -16.70 -5.68 5.81
C LEU A 17 -17.02 -6.54 7.04
N PRO A 18 -18.03 -6.23 7.88
CA PRO A 18 -18.38 -7.13 8.99
C PRO A 18 -18.70 -8.55 8.51
N ALA A 19 -19.49 -8.68 7.44
CA ALA A 19 -19.81 -9.99 6.86
C ALA A 19 -18.58 -10.70 6.26
N TRP A 20 -17.64 -9.95 5.67
CA TRP A 20 -16.38 -10.48 5.16
C TRP A 20 -15.47 -10.96 6.29
N VAL A 21 -15.36 -10.19 7.38
CA VAL A 21 -14.61 -10.56 8.59
C VAL A 21 -15.20 -11.83 9.23
N GLU A 22 -16.52 -11.87 9.44
CA GLU A 22 -17.22 -13.07 9.94
C GLU A 22 -16.92 -14.29 9.06
N ALA A 23 -17.07 -14.12 7.75
CA ALA A 23 -16.86 -15.19 6.79
C ALA A 23 -15.41 -15.66 6.70
N TRP A 24 -14.44 -14.76 6.85
CA TRP A 24 -13.02 -15.10 6.89
C TRP A 24 -12.65 -15.84 8.18
N GLN A 25 -13.22 -15.41 9.31
CA GLN A 25 -13.01 -16.03 10.63
C GLN A 25 -13.59 -17.43 10.75
N ALA A 26 -14.56 -17.81 9.92
CA ALA A 26 -15.07 -19.17 9.83
C ALA A 26 -14.01 -20.20 9.35
N GLY A 27 -12.86 -19.77 8.83
CA GLY A 27 -11.67 -20.61 8.65
C GLY A 27 -11.68 -21.55 7.44
N ASN A 28 -12.58 -21.35 6.47
CA ASN A 28 -12.60 -22.13 5.23
C ASN A 28 -11.62 -21.53 4.19
N ALA A 29 -10.59 -22.29 3.82
CA ALA A 29 -9.53 -21.82 2.91
C ALA A 29 -10.03 -21.49 1.50
N ASP A 30 -10.91 -22.33 0.93
CA ASP A 30 -11.49 -22.08 -0.40
C ASP A 30 -12.34 -20.81 -0.39
N TRP A 31 -13.08 -20.61 0.70
CA TRP A 31 -13.87 -19.42 0.90
C TRP A 31 -13.01 -18.16 1.03
N GLN A 32 -11.92 -18.23 1.80
CA GLN A 32 -10.97 -17.13 1.92
C GLN A 32 -10.38 -16.74 0.56
N GLN A 33 -10.05 -17.72 -0.30
CA GLN A 33 -9.58 -17.42 -1.66
C GLN A 33 -10.64 -16.70 -2.50
N GLN A 34 -11.91 -17.15 -2.44
CA GLN A 34 -13.02 -16.48 -3.12
C GLN A 34 -13.24 -15.06 -2.60
N LEU A 35 -13.12 -14.85 -1.29
CA LEU A 35 -13.22 -13.53 -0.64
C LEU A 35 -12.08 -12.58 -1.06
N ILE A 36 -10.86 -13.09 -1.26
CA ILE A 36 -9.75 -12.30 -1.85
C ILE A 36 -10.06 -11.96 -3.30
N ALA A 37 -10.55 -12.93 -4.09
CA ALA A 37 -10.88 -12.71 -5.50
C ALA A 37 -12.01 -11.68 -5.69
N ALA A 38 -12.91 -11.57 -4.71
CA ALA A 38 -13.98 -10.56 -4.68
C ALA A 38 -13.49 -9.17 -4.23
N TRP A 39 -12.26 -9.02 -3.75
CA TRP A 39 -11.74 -7.73 -3.27
C TRP A 39 -11.85 -6.58 -4.28
N PRO A 40 -11.54 -6.74 -5.58
CA PRO A 40 -11.73 -5.66 -6.55
C PRO A 40 -13.17 -5.19 -6.66
N LEU A 41 -14.15 -6.08 -6.47
CA LEU A 41 -15.57 -5.73 -6.48
C LEU A 41 -15.95 -4.88 -5.26
N LEU A 42 -15.36 -5.15 -4.10
CA LEU A 42 -15.54 -4.33 -2.90
C LEU A 42 -14.96 -2.93 -3.08
N LEU A 43 -13.84 -2.81 -3.80
CA LEU A 43 -13.24 -1.52 -4.12
C LEU A 43 -14.02 -0.71 -5.16
N GLN A 44 -14.84 -1.35 -6.01
CA GLN A 44 -15.71 -0.63 -6.95
C GLN A 44 -16.82 0.15 -6.25
N GLN A 45 -17.07 -0.07 -4.95
CA GLN A 45 -18.02 0.70 -4.17
C GLN A 45 -17.27 1.69 -3.27
N GLU A 46 -17.37 2.97 -3.63
CA GLU A 46 -16.74 4.10 -2.92
C GLU A 46 -15.25 3.90 -2.58
N CYS A 47 -14.54 3.05 -3.34
CA CYS A 47 -13.08 2.90 -3.24
C CYS A 47 -12.65 2.40 -1.86
N GLY A 48 -13.56 1.72 -1.17
CA GLY A 48 -13.40 1.19 0.16
C GLY A 48 -13.62 2.18 1.31
N LYS A 49 -14.01 3.43 1.05
CA LYS A 49 -14.23 4.47 2.08
C LYS A 49 -15.13 3.99 3.23
N THR A 50 -16.20 3.29 2.89
CA THR A 50 -17.20 2.76 3.83
C THR A 50 -16.93 1.34 4.29
N LEU A 51 -15.82 0.70 3.85
CA LEU A 51 -15.50 -0.67 4.27
C LEU A 51 -15.22 -0.73 5.76
N ALA A 52 -14.45 0.19 6.34
CA ALA A 52 -14.23 0.21 7.78
C ALA A 52 -14.90 1.43 8.42
N PRO A 53 -15.53 1.29 9.60
CA PRO A 53 -16.05 2.44 10.32
C PRO A 53 -14.92 3.45 10.51
N ALA A 54 -15.20 4.72 10.23
CA ALA A 54 -14.25 5.79 10.47
C ALA A 54 -13.93 5.81 11.97
N ILE A 55 -12.73 5.36 12.32
CA ILE A 55 -12.25 5.54 13.69
C ILE A 55 -11.93 7.02 13.83
N THR A 56 -12.37 7.62 14.93
CA THR A 56 -12.07 9.02 15.27
C THR A 56 -10.58 9.14 15.63
N MET A 57 -9.73 8.97 14.63
CA MET A 57 -8.31 9.31 14.74
C MET A 57 -8.24 10.82 14.70
N ALA A 58 -7.65 11.43 15.72
CA ALA A 58 -7.37 12.88 15.70
C ALA A 58 -6.31 13.29 14.64
N ASN A 59 -5.92 12.36 13.75
CA ASN A 59 -4.92 12.53 12.69
C ASN A 59 -5.54 12.28 11.31
N PRO A 60 -5.16 13.06 10.29
CA PRO A 60 -5.90 13.15 9.03
C PRO A 60 -5.63 12.02 8.03
N VAL A 61 -5.61 10.74 8.45
CA VAL A 61 -5.35 9.51 7.65
C VAL A 61 -3.88 9.03 7.70
N TRP A 62 -3.67 7.76 8.06
CA TRP A 62 -2.39 7.06 7.91
C TRP A 62 -2.36 6.30 6.58
N THR A 63 -1.17 6.06 6.02
CA THR A 63 -0.99 5.36 4.77
C THR A 63 -0.28 4.03 4.99
N LEU A 64 -0.90 2.95 4.54
CA LEU A 64 -0.30 1.63 4.42
C LEU A 64 0.12 1.41 2.96
N GLU A 65 1.42 1.43 2.70
CA GLU A 65 2.03 1.16 1.41
C GLU A 65 2.43 -0.32 1.29
N LEU A 66 2.14 -0.87 0.11
CA LEU A 66 2.34 -2.24 -0.28
C LEU A 66 3.17 -2.27 -1.56
N ASP A 67 4.49 -2.46 -1.41
CA ASP A 67 5.46 -2.23 -2.47
C ASP A 67 5.96 -3.54 -3.06
N ARG A 68 5.86 -3.68 -4.37
CA ARG A 68 6.64 -4.62 -5.17
C ARG A 68 7.73 -3.84 -5.90
N ILE A 69 8.97 -3.98 -5.46
CA ILE A 69 10.12 -3.30 -6.04
C ILE A 69 10.87 -4.28 -6.93
N ARG A 70 11.12 -3.87 -8.17
CA ARG A 70 11.81 -4.65 -9.19
C ARG A 70 13.04 -3.90 -9.66
N GLU A 71 14.18 -4.56 -9.54
CA GLU A 71 15.46 -4.15 -10.09
C GLU A 71 15.85 -5.18 -11.17
N PRO A 72 16.83 -4.90 -12.05
CA PRO A 72 17.12 -5.76 -13.20
C PRO A 72 17.34 -7.24 -12.86
N LEU A 73 17.89 -7.54 -11.67
CA LEU A 73 18.23 -8.89 -11.23
C LEU A 73 17.55 -9.29 -9.92
N MET A 74 16.67 -8.45 -9.38
CA MET A 74 16.11 -8.66 -8.04
C MET A 74 14.67 -8.19 -7.97
N GLN A 75 13.88 -8.93 -7.20
CA GLN A 75 12.56 -8.50 -6.78
C GLN A 75 12.48 -8.57 -5.26
N ARG A 76 11.91 -7.52 -4.67
CA ARG A 76 11.70 -7.41 -3.24
C ARG A 76 10.34 -6.81 -2.95
N TYR A 77 9.84 -7.12 -1.77
CA TYR A 77 8.56 -6.66 -1.27
C TYR A 77 8.75 -5.92 0.03
N ARG A 78 7.98 -4.85 0.21
CA ARG A 78 8.03 -4.05 1.42
C ARG A 78 6.62 -3.63 1.82
N VAL A 79 6.34 -3.69 3.12
CA VAL A 79 5.13 -3.13 3.70
C VAL A 79 5.53 -1.98 4.59
N ARG A 80 4.91 -0.82 4.41
CA ARG A 80 5.26 0.41 5.13
C ARG A 80 4.00 1.11 5.62
N LEU A 81 3.97 1.43 6.90
CA LEU A 81 2.93 2.23 7.52
C LEU A 81 3.53 3.57 7.94
N HIS A 82 2.99 4.65 7.40
CA HIS A 82 3.49 5.99 7.69
C HIS A 82 2.33 6.98 7.83
N GLY A 83 2.59 8.11 8.47
CA GLY A 83 1.60 9.16 8.64
C GLY A 83 2.00 10.16 9.71
N VAL A 84 1.07 11.04 10.08
CA VAL A 84 1.26 12.01 11.15
C VAL A 84 0.57 11.53 12.41
N SER A 85 1.23 11.69 13.56
CA SER A 85 0.61 11.53 14.86
C SER A 85 0.90 12.67 15.84
N ARG A 86 -0.17 13.27 16.40
CA ARG A 86 -0.08 14.28 17.48
C ARG A 86 0.64 13.77 18.74
N GLN A 87 0.61 12.46 18.97
CA GLN A 87 1.26 11.82 20.12
C GLN A 87 2.11 10.64 19.66
N ARG A 88 3.28 10.45 20.27
CA ARG A 88 4.11 9.27 20.04
C ARG A 88 3.41 8.02 20.54
N LEU A 89 3.26 7.04 19.67
CA LEU A 89 2.55 5.80 19.99
C LEU A 89 3.43 4.88 20.86
N THR A 90 2.84 4.29 21.90
CA THR A 90 3.49 3.25 22.73
C THR A 90 3.29 1.84 22.17
N GLN A 91 2.30 1.66 21.30
CA GLN A 91 2.11 0.45 20.50
C GLN A 91 1.68 0.82 19.08
N LEU A 92 2.23 0.13 18.09
CA LEU A 92 1.80 0.16 16.69
C LEU A 92 2.19 -1.17 16.03
N GLN A 93 1.19 -1.98 15.70
CA GLN A 93 1.37 -3.33 15.17
C GLN A 93 0.38 -3.62 14.04
N LEU A 94 0.84 -4.35 13.03
CA LEU A 94 0.00 -4.92 11.98
C LEU A 94 0.09 -6.44 12.06
N ILE A 95 -1.01 -7.10 12.41
CA ILE A 95 -1.03 -8.52 12.77
C ILE A 95 -1.99 -9.25 11.84
N ARG A 96 -1.54 -10.29 11.14
CA ARG A 96 -2.41 -11.16 10.35
C ARG A 96 -3.34 -11.94 11.27
N GLN A 97 -4.51 -12.32 10.79
CA GLN A 97 -5.49 -13.04 11.60
C GLN A 97 -4.98 -14.32 12.28
N ASP A 98 -4.03 -15.03 11.69
CA ASP A 98 -3.40 -16.23 12.29
C ASP A 98 -2.36 -15.89 13.38
N GLY A 99 -2.23 -14.61 13.74
CA GLY A 99 -1.31 -14.13 14.77
C GLY A 99 0.06 -13.71 14.25
N ALA A 100 0.37 -13.91 12.97
CA ALA A 100 1.66 -13.50 12.41
C ALA A 100 1.80 -11.97 12.39
N VAL A 101 2.83 -11.45 13.05
CA VAL A 101 3.10 -10.00 13.11
C VAL A 101 3.89 -9.58 11.87
N LEU A 102 3.33 -8.64 11.11
CA LEU A 102 3.93 -8.10 9.89
C LEU A 102 4.71 -6.81 10.17
N LEU A 103 4.18 -5.94 11.03
CA LEU A 103 4.86 -4.73 11.51
C LEU A 103 4.76 -4.66 13.02
N ASP A 104 5.84 -4.28 13.68
CA ASP A 104 5.87 -4.00 15.11
C ASP A 104 6.88 -2.91 15.45
N GLN A 105 6.41 -1.76 15.94
CA GLN A 105 7.31 -0.68 16.31
C GLN A 105 8.31 -1.04 17.42
N GLN A 106 8.07 -2.11 18.18
CA GLN A 106 8.98 -2.59 19.23
C GLN A 106 10.03 -3.57 18.69
N SER A 107 9.85 -4.07 17.46
CA SER A 107 10.80 -4.97 16.82
C SER A 107 12.04 -4.20 16.36
N LYS A 108 13.22 -4.76 16.65
CA LYS A 108 14.49 -4.24 16.11
C LYS A 108 14.56 -4.33 14.58
N ALA A 109 13.81 -5.25 13.97
CA ALA A 109 13.78 -5.43 12.52
C ALA A 109 12.93 -4.37 11.80
N THR A 110 11.96 -3.77 12.51
CA THR A 110 11.05 -2.74 12.00
C THR A 110 11.07 -1.53 12.93
N PRO A 111 12.19 -0.79 13.00
CA PRO A 111 12.27 0.36 13.88
C PRO A 111 11.34 1.46 13.37
N ILE A 112 10.53 2.02 14.27
CA ILE A 112 9.75 3.21 13.96
C ILE A 112 10.67 4.44 13.92
N GLN A 113 10.62 5.19 12.83
CA GLN A 113 11.32 6.46 12.69
C GLN A 113 10.34 7.59 12.97
N TRP A 114 10.74 8.55 13.80
CA TRP A 114 9.94 9.73 14.11
C TRP A 114 10.68 10.99 13.68
N THR A 115 9.98 11.90 13.05
CA THR A 115 10.47 13.24 12.76
C THR A 115 10.07 14.21 13.88
N ALA A 116 10.62 15.43 13.84
CA ALA A 116 10.28 16.48 14.80
C ALA A 116 8.84 17.00 14.67
N ASN A 117 8.23 16.91 13.48
CA ASN A 117 6.86 17.36 13.21
C ASN A 117 5.79 16.29 13.51
N GLY A 118 6.18 15.16 14.10
CA GLY A 118 5.25 14.10 14.48
C GLY A 118 4.89 13.14 13.34
N GLU A 119 5.61 13.18 12.22
CA GLU A 119 5.53 12.10 11.23
C GLU A 119 6.20 10.85 11.79
N PHE A 120 5.62 9.70 11.46
CA PHE A 120 6.21 8.41 11.76
C PHE A 120 6.32 7.57 10.49
N ASP A 121 7.31 6.69 10.51
CA ASP A 121 7.57 5.73 9.46
C ASP A 121 7.91 4.36 10.06
N LEU A 122 7.19 3.33 9.64
CA LEU A 122 7.41 1.96 10.08
C LEU A 122 7.36 1.03 8.87
N ALA A 123 8.47 0.39 8.53
CA ALA A 123 8.55 -0.49 7.36
C ALA A 123 9.14 -1.86 7.72
N THR A 124 8.72 -2.90 6.99
CA THR A 124 9.41 -4.18 6.97
C THR A 124 10.80 -4.02 6.34
N PRO A 125 11.74 -4.93 6.64
CA PRO A 125 12.86 -5.18 5.75
C PRO A 125 12.38 -5.51 4.33
N ASP A 126 13.31 -5.45 3.38
CA ASP A 126 13.05 -5.95 2.03
C ASP A 126 12.98 -7.48 2.05
N GLU A 127 11.81 -8.02 1.71
CA GLU A 127 11.55 -9.46 1.70
C GLU A 127 11.54 -10.02 0.27
N PRO A 128 12.04 -11.24 0.03
CA PRO A 128 12.00 -11.86 -1.30
C PRO A 128 10.59 -12.33 -1.70
N LEU A 129 9.70 -12.50 -0.72
CA LEU A 129 8.33 -12.98 -0.91
C LEU A 129 7.32 -11.87 -0.58
N PRO A 130 6.17 -11.80 -1.30
CA PRO A 130 5.12 -10.85 -0.99
C PRO A 130 4.47 -11.14 0.37
N TRP A 131 3.86 -10.10 0.96
CA TRP A 131 2.92 -10.30 2.04
C TRP A 131 1.77 -11.21 1.57
N ARG A 132 1.21 -11.99 2.51
CA ARG A 132 0.04 -12.83 2.22
C ARG A 132 -1.21 -11.95 2.15
N ALA A 133 -1.97 -12.04 1.08
CA ALA A 133 -3.28 -11.37 1.01
C ALA A 133 -4.21 -11.92 2.11
N GLY A 134 -5.04 -11.04 2.69
CA GLY A 134 -6.08 -11.45 3.62
C GLY A 134 -6.40 -10.48 4.74
N LEU A 135 -6.96 -11.00 5.84
CA LEU A 135 -7.38 -10.20 6.99
C LEU A 135 -6.23 -9.89 7.95
N TYR A 136 -6.09 -8.60 8.26
CA TYR A 136 -5.11 -8.06 9.19
C TYR A 136 -5.77 -7.13 10.19
N ARG A 137 -5.18 -7.06 11.38
CA ARG A 137 -5.57 -6.16 12.45
C ARG A 137 -4.47 -5.15 12.68
N LEU A 138 -4.79 -3.87 12.46
CA LEU A 138 -3.97 -2.76 12.90
C LEU A 138 -4.29 -2.46 14.35
N VAL A 139 -3.29 -2.47 15.22
CA VAL A 139 -3.42 -2.19 16.65
C VAL A 139 -2.49 -1.03 17.01
N TRP A 140 -3.01 -0.02 17.71
CA TRP A 140 -2.20 1.10 18.18
C TRP A 140 -2.61 1.58 19.56
N LYS A 141 -1.68 2.23 20.26
CA LYS A 141 -1.91 2.78 21.60
C LYS A 141 -1.11 4.05 21.79
N ALA A 142 -1.77 5.12 22.26
CA ALA A 142 -1.12 6.34 22.72
C ALA A 142 -0.73 6.22 24.21
N PRO A 143 0.20 7.05 24.72
CA PRO A 143 0.61 7.01 26.12
C PRO A 143 -0.59 7.25 27.05
N GLY A 144 -0.81 6.36 28.01
CA GLY A 144 -1.95 6.45 28.95
C GLY A 144 -3.33 6.12 28.35
N GLY A 145 -3.44 5.93 27.04
CA GLY A 145 -4.71 5.57 26.36
C GLY A 145 -5.00 4.07 26.36
N THR A 146 -6.22 3.70 25.97
CA THR A 146 -6.60 2.30 25.71
C THR A 146 -6.15 1.88 24.30
N PRO A 147 -5.69 0.62 24.11
CA PRO A 147 -5.40 0.11 22.77
C PRO A 147 -6.61 0.22 21.86
N GLN A 148 -6.40 0.74 20.66
CA GLN A 148 -7.38 0.83 19.59
C GLN A 148 -7.03 -0.20 18.51
N GLN A 149 -8.04 -0.64 17.76
CA GLN A 149 -7.84 -1.60 16.68
C GLN A 149 -8.77 -1.34 15.49
N GLN A 150 -8.28 -1.67 14.29
CA GLN A 150 -9.05 -1.68 13.05
C GLN A 150 -8.73 -2.95 12.25
N TRP A 151 -9.76 -3.57 11.68
CA TRP A 151 -9.57 -4.60 10.67
C TRP A 151 -9.25 -3.98 9.31
N LEU A 152 -8.30 -4.58 8.61
CA LEU A 152 -7.83 -4.21 7.28
C LEU A 152 -7.76 -5.46 6.41
N ILE A 153 -8.10 -5.31 5.14
CA ILE A 153 -7.91 -6.34 4.12
C ILE A 153 -6.69 -5.95 3.31
N LEU A 154 -5.64 -6.76 3.34
CA LEU A 154 -4.47 -6.56 2.49
C LEU A 154 -4.67 -7.36 1.19
N PRO A 155 -4.73 -6.71 0.02
CA PRO A 155 -4.80 -7.38 -1.27
C PRO A 155 -3.47 -8.04 -1.64
N PRO A 156 -3.43 -8.92 -2.65
CA PRO A 156 -2.17 -9.40 -3.18
C PRO A 156 -1.32 -8.26 -3.77
N ALA A 157 -0.02 -8.50 -3.90
CA ALA A 157 0.87 -7.59 -4.65
C ALA A 157 0.36 -7.36 -6.08
N LEU A 158 0.66 -6.20 -6.66
CA LEU A 158 0.25 -5.92 -8.03
C LEU A 158 0.89 -6.92 -9.02
N PRO A 159 0.12 -7.35 -10.04
CA PRO A 159 0.65 -8.22 -11.08
C PRO A 159 1.84 -7.58 -11.78
N GLU A 160 2.79 -8.41 -12.21
CA GLU A 160 4.00 -7.92 -12.88
C GLU A 160 3.69 -7.21 -14.20
N GLY A 161 2.65 -7.69 -14.89
CA GLY A 161 2.24 -7.17 -16.18
C GLY A 161 1.73 -5.74 -16.15
N VAL A 162 1.38 -5.18 -14.99
CA VAL A 162 0.84 -3.81 -14.88
C VAL A 162 1.87 -2.76 -15.27
N LEU A 163 3.14 -2.97 -14.93
CA LEU A 163 4.25 -2.11 -15.31
C LEU A 163 5.44 -2.97 -15.73
N ARG A 164 5.74 -2.94 -17.04
CA ARG A 164 6.77 -3.78 -17.66
C ARG A 164 7.91 -2.93 -18.19
N ASN A 165 9.13 -3.34 -17.88
CA ASN A 165 10.32 -2.77 -18.52
C ASN A 165 10.37 -3.22 -19.99
N THR A 166 10.61 -2.28 -20.92
CA THR A 166 10.76 -2.57 -22.35
C THR A 166 12.19 -2.38 -22.87
N GLY A 167 13.15 -1.97 -22.05
CA GLY A 167 14.54 -1.80 -22.45
C GLY A 167 15.30 -0.79 -21.61
N GLU A 168 16.31 -0.16 -22.21
CA GLU A 168 17.20 0.74 -21.47
C GLU A 168 16.54 2.02 -20.98
N GLU A 169 15.44 2.50 -21.54
CA GLU A 169 14.82 3.78 -21.11
C GLU A 169 13.28 3.77 -21.09
N GLY A 170 12.66 2.62 -21.34
CA GLY A 170 11.23 2.52 -21.61
C GLY A 170 10.46 1.61 -20.66
N TRP A 171 9.16 1.89 -20.51
CA TRP A 171 8.21 0.99 -19.89
C TRP A 171 6.87 0.98 -20.62
N GLN A 172 6.11 -0.08 -20.37
CA GLN A 172 4.73 -0.22 -20.79
C GLN A 172 3.83 -0.41 -19.58
N ILE A 173 2.66 0.20 -19.63
CA ILE A 173 1.63 0.11 -18.60
C ILE A 173 0.47 -0.67 -19.20
N ALA A 174 0.02 -1.71 -18.51
CA ALA A 174 -1.17 -2.43 -18.96
C ALA A 174 -2.42 -1.54 -18.80
N PRO A 175 -3.43 -1.69 -19.68
CA PRO A 175 -4.70 -0.99 -19.49
C PRO A 175 -5.27 -1.28 -18.10
N ALA A 176 -5.57 -0.21 -17.36
CA ALA A 176 -6.26 -0.34 -16.09
C ALA A 176 -7.74 -0.68 -16.34
N PRO A 177 -8.36 -1.54 -15.52
CA PRO A 177 -9.80 -1.74 -15.58
C PRO A 177 -10.51 -0.40 -15.27
N PRO A 178 -11.69 -0.16 -15.85
CA PRO A 178 -12.46 1.05 -15.55
C PRO A 178 -12.77 1.10 -14.06
N LEU A 179 -12.44 2.23 -13.43
CA LEU A 179 -12.78 2.53 -12.05
C LEU A 179 -14.00 3.47 -12.00
N PRO A 180 -14.83 3.38 -10.95
CA PRO A 180 -15.87 4.38 -10.72
C PRO A 180 -15.27 5.80 -10.68
N PRO A 181 -15.95 6.83 -11.21
CA PRO A 181 -15.45 8.21 -11.19
C PRO A 181 -15.18 8.76 -9.79
N SER A 182 -15.80 8.18 -8.77
CA SER A 182 -15.58 8.54 -7.36
C SER A 182 -14.25 8.03 -6.79
N CYS A 183 -13.52 7.21 -7.55
CA CYS A 183 -12.27 6.61 -7.13
C CYS A 183 -11.01 7.35 -7.54
N PRO A 184 -9.97 7.33 -6.68
CA PRO A 184 -8.67 7.84 -7.06
C PRO A 184 -8.22 7.14 -8.33
N VAL A 185 -7.85 7.93 -9.34
CA VAL A 185 -7.24 7.39 -10.56
C VAL A 185 -5.85 6.87 -10.18
N PRO A 186 -5.46 5.68 -10.67
CA PRO A 186 -4.10 5.21 -10.53
C PRO A 186 -3.12 6.20 -11.17
N GLU A 187 -1.92 6.31 -10.60
CA GLU A 187 -0.92 7.25 -11.11
C GLU A 187 0.40 6.55 -11.41
N LEU A 188 1.11 7.10 -12.38
CA LEU A 188 2.50 6.81 -12.66
C LEU A 188 3.39 7.81 -11.92
N ARG A 189 4.16 7.35 -10.93
CA ARG A 189 5.18 8.14 -10.24
C ARG A 189 6.55 7.87 -10.86
N MET A 190 7.26 8.92 -11.22
CA MET A 190 8.63 8.86 -11.73
C MET A 190 9.52 9.63 -10.77
N ALA A 191 10.68 9.09 -10.44
CA ALA A 191 11.62 9.77 -9.54
C ALA A 191 13.07 9.38 -9.83
N ILE A 192 13.98 10.30 -9.55
CA ILE A 192 15.42 10.07 -9.63
C ILE A 192 16.04 10.43 -8.27
N TYR A 193 16.87 9.53 -7.76
CA TYR A 193 17.57 9.65 -6.48
C TYR A 193 19.07 9.68 -6.71
N ASP A 194 19.77 10.62 -6.09
CA ASP A 194 21.22 10.74 -6.12
C ASP A 194 21.86 9.80 -5.08
N LEU A 195 22.65 8.82 -5.54
CA LEU A 195 23.32 7.85 -4.67
C LEU A 195 24.48 8.45 -3.87
N GLY A 196 24.92 9.66 -4.20
CA GLY A 196 25.89 10.42 -3.41
C GLY A 196 25.26 11.16 -2.22
N ARG A 197 23.93 11.34 -2.21
CA ARG A 197 23.22 12.02 -1.13
C ARG A 197 22.91 11.08 0.03
N LYS A 198 23.05 11.60 1.25
CA LYS A 198 22.67 10.88 2.48
C LYS A 198 21.16 10.93 2.75
N ASN A 199 20.49 11.96 2.24
CA ASN A 199 19.03 12.06 2.30
C ASN A 199 18.46 11.38 1.05
N TRP A 200 17.70 10.30 1.23
CA TRP A 200 17.02 9.56 0.16
C TRP A 200 15.84 10.35 -0.46
N LEU A 201 15.97 11.67 -0.55
CA LEU A 201 15.03 12.55 -1.21
C LEU A 201 15.32 12.53 -2.71
N PRO A 202 14.29 12.47 -3.56
CA PRO A 202 14.49 12.53 -5.00
C PRO A 202 15.08 13.89 -5.39
N VAL A 203 16.03 13.87 -6.32
CA VAL A 203 16.54 15.09 -6.98
C VAL A 203 15.61 15.58 -8.09
N TRP A 204 14.75 14.69 -8.57
CA TRP A 204 13.70 14.98 -9.54
C TRP A 204 12.56 13.98 -9.35
N HIS A 205 11.31 14.43 -9.49
CA HIS A 205 10.15 13.56 -9.49
C HIS A 205 8.96 14.18 -10.24
N GLU A 206 8.11 13.33 -10.81
CA GLU A 206 6.84 13.69 -11.44
C GLU A 206 5.78 12.63 -11.16
N ALA A 207 4.50 13.01 -11.24
CA ALA A 207 3.36 12.11 -11.12
C ALA A 207 2.35 12.39 -12.24
N HIS A 208 1.82 11.33 -12.85
CA HIS A 208 0.93 11.40 -14.02
C HIS A 208 -0.29 10.50 -13.83
N GLU A 209 -1.51 11.02 -13.97
CA GLU A 209 -2.77 10.25 -13.79
C GLU A 209 -3.48 9.90 -15.12
N GLN A 210 -3.34 10.73 -16.15
CA GLN A 210 -4.09 10.60 -17.41
C GLN A 210 -3.19 10.30 -18.60
N VAL A 211 -2.20 11.16 -18.83
CA VAL A 211 -1.22 10.97 -19.90
C VAL A 211 -0.02 10.27 -19.29
N LEU A 212 0.06 8.96 -19.50
CA LEU A 212 1.09 8.13 -18.89
C LEU A 212 2.33 8.07 -19.81
N PRO A 213 3.42 8.78 -19.51
CA PRO A 213 4.63 8.70 -20.30
C PRO A 213 5.19 7.27 -20.26
N GLN A 214 5.93 6.89 -21.31
CA GLN A 214 6.55 5.58 -21.46
C GLN A 214 8.08 5.61 -21.34
N SER A 215 8.65 6.79 -21.09
CA SER A 215 10.08 7.02 -20.90
C SER A 215 10.30 8.24 -20.01
N PHE A 216 11.52 8.37 -19.47
CA PHE A 216 11.90 9.60 -18.77
C PHE A 216 11.99 10.77 -19.77
N PRO A 217 11.62 12.00 -19.37
CA PRO A 217 11.94 13.17 -20.17
C PRO A 217 13.46 13.32 -20.27
N PRO A 218 13.97 14.08 -21.26
CA PRO A 218 15.39 14.43 -21.31
C PRO A 218 15.75 15.28 -20.08
N LEU A 219 16.65 14.77 -19.24
CA LEU A 219 17.06 15.40 -17.99
C LEU A 219 18.56 15.67 -18.01
N THR A 220 18.95 16.88 -17.62
CA THR A 220 20.36 17.26 -17.44
C THR A 220 20.68 17.25 -15.95
N LEU A 221 21.32 16.18 -15.47
CA LEU A 221 21.85 16.09 -14.11
C LEU A 221 23.38 16.11 -14.11
N PRO A 222 24.02 16.53 -13.01
CA PRO A 222 25.47 16.39 -12.86
C PRO A 222 25.92 14.93 -13.06
N ARG A 223 27.18 14.72 -13.47
CA ARG A 223 27.77 13.37 -13.52
C ARG A 223 27.72 12.74 -12.13
N GLY A 224 27.19 11.53 -12.06
CA GLY A 224 26.99 10.84 -10.81
C GLY A 224 26.33 9.49 -10.99
N ARG A 225 26.01 8.84 -9.87
CA ARG A 225 25.25 7.59 -9.87
C ARG A 225 23.86 7.90 -9.35
N TYR A 226 22.84 7.47 -10.10
CA TYR A 226 21.47 7.74 -9.76
C TYR A 226 20.65 6.46 -9.76
N TRP A 227 19.66 6.37 -8.88
CA TRP A 227 18.56 5.44 -9.06
C TRP A 227 17.43 6.17 -9.77
N ARG A 228 17.03 5.69 -10.93
CA ARG A 228 15.75 6.09 -11.53
C ARG A 228 14.69 5.06 -11.14
N THR A 229 13.51 5.55 -10.85
CA THR A 229 12.36 4.71 -10.49
C THR A 229 11.13 5.16 -11.24
N VAL A 230 10.38 4.20 -11.75
CA VAL A 230 9.02 4.40 -12.26
C VAL A 230 8.09 3.46 -11.49
N SER A 231 6.99 3.98 -10.97
CA SER A 231 6.04 3.23 -10.14
C SER A 231 4.63 3.42 -10.66
N TRP A 232 3.88 2.33 -10.78
CA TRP A 232 2.44 2.38 -10.93
C TRP A 232 1.80 2.26 -9.55
N VAL A 233 0.95 3.21 -9.17
CA VAL A 233 0.37 3.32 -7.83
C VAL A 233 -1.15 3.27 -7.92
N GLU A 234 -1.74 2.30 -7.23
CA GLU A 234 -3.19 2.20 -7.02
C GLU A 234 -3.54 2.58 -5.59
N ARG A 235 -4.60 3.37 -5.41
CA ARG A 235 -5.05 3.82 -4.09
C ARG A 235 -6.46 3.36 -3.79
N SER A 236 -6.64 2.93 -2.55
CA SER A 236 -7.96 2.74 -1.95
C SER A 236 -7.97 3.26 -0.52
N GLN A 237 -9.13 3.29 0.09
CA GLN A 237 -9.30 3.66 1.49
C GLN A 237 -9.96 2.52 2.25
N GLN A 238 -9.63 2.36 3.52
CA GLN A 238 -10.30 1.46 4.46
C GLN A 238 -10.44 2.21 5.78
N GLY A 239 -11.57 2.89 5.98
CA GLY A 239 -11.80 3.75 7.14
C GLY A 239 -10.79 4.91 7.17
N SER A 240 -10.00 5.00 8.26
CA SER A 240 -8.98 6.06 8.43
C SER A 240 -7.60 5.68 7.88
N ILE A 241 -7.50 4.58 7.13
CA ILE A 241 -6.27 4.12 6.52
C ILE A 241 -6.38 4.24 5.00
N ARG A 242 -5.45 4.96 4.39
CA ARG A 242 -5.21 4.92 2.95
C ARG A 242 -4.35 3.70 2.64
N LEU A 243 -4.77 2.90 1.69
CA LEU A 243 -3.98 1.77 1.18
C LEU A 243 -3.40 2.18 -0.17
N GLU A 244 -2.07 2.16 -0.30
CA GLU A 244 -1.38 2.35 -1.57
C GLU A 244 -0.72 1.03 -1.98
N ARG A 245 -1.04 0.51 -3.17
CA ARG A 245 -0.34 -0.63 -3.76
C ARG A 245 0.51 -0.12 -4.89
N GLN A 246 1.77 -0.54 -4.96
CA GLN A 246 2.62 -0.13 -6.07
C GLN A 246 3.51 -1.25 -6.60
N VAL A 247 3.71 -1.21 -7.92
CA VAL A 247 4.81 -1.90 -8.59
C VAL A 247 5.80 -0.85 -9.06
N ARG A 248 7.06 -0.97 -8.62
CA ARG A 248 8.13 -0.02 -8.90
C ARG A 248 9.24 -0.71 -9.68
N LEU A 249 9.53 -0.22 -10.88
CA LEU A 249 10.77 -0.54 -11.58
C LEU A 249 11.84 0.43 -11.11
N SER A 250 13.02 -0.08 -10.77
CA SER A 250 14.18 0.70 -10.36
C SER A 250 15.38 0.26 -11.17
N ALA A 251 16.17 1.20 -11.68
CA ALA A 251 17.41 0.90 -12.37
C ALA A 251 18.51 1.92 -12.03
N LEU A 252 19.76 1.46 -11.99
CA LEU A 252 20.91 2.34 -11.92
C LEU A 252 21.00 3.15 -13.22
N TRP A 253 21.31 4.43 -13.10
CA TRP A 253 21.47 5.36 -14.21
C TRP A 253 22.74 6.19 -14.03
N LEU A 254 23.46 6.38 -15.14
CA LEU A 254 24.74 7.07 -15.24
C LEU A 254 24.65 8.11 -16.37
N PRO A 255 24.23 9.36 -16.08
CA PRO A 255 24.16 10.45 -17.05
C PRO A 255 25.54 10.98 -17.48
#